data_AF-R7AQK3-F1
#
_entry.id   AF-R7AQK3-F1
#
_cell.length_a   1.000
_cell.length_b   1.000
_cell.length_c   1.000
_cell.angle_alpha   90.00
_cell.angle_beta   90.00
_cell.angle_gamma   90.00
#
_symmetry.space_group_name_H-M   'P 1'
#
loop_
_entity.id
_entity.type
_entity.pdbx_description
1 polymer ?
#
loop_
_entity_poly.entity_id
_entity_poly.type
_entity_poly.pdbx_seq_one_letter_code
_entity_poly.pdbx_strand_id
1 'polypeptide(L)'
;MKKILSLLLVLLFTFLCACSAQSKESNQLATKIDGLIEDTEIEWNSEDKVVVSFDEHTVNNIVVNLKKPMSTPIKIFDGDNLIYQQNNNSTYKYCAFAPVKTSSLSIEIESGKSNVKSISVYENDNEPFDDFRVTSYIVADEIQNIDDLKSYTFDTITDVILFSCVNFNTDGEIQYNDSEDISGRKMLKTALKNLKTVIGDRDVNIYVNILGPNADDGIDDWKSQMENKAQKHTKAFENSTLTSKISDLLEDYNLDGVFFDYEYPIKAKYWKAFSDFIVSLDSELGDKKIGLAMADWDIGLSKDAIQCVDMVEMMEYDLFDDNGDHSSFDTAQKGIEKFIDAGFDSKVLDLGIPFYGRPVDKGKFWYDYSDYSDVLGKYSNKTEIDGNDVYFNSFQLVYDKTALAIDYNIGGVMVFRYACDDLNHKDLSLFTAISQSINDRNN
;
A
#
# COMPACT_ATOMS: atom_id res chain seq x y z
N MET A 1 -68.89 12.13 -24.33
CA MET A 1 -68.72 10.87 -25.09
C MET A 1 -67.43 10.93 -25.87
N LYS A 2 -66.57 9.91 -25.68
CA LYS A 2 -65.49 9.43 -26.57
C LYS A 2 -64.39 10.43 -26.97
N LYS A 3 -63.14 10.28 -26.49
CA LYS A 3 -62.11 9.26 -26.81
C LYS A 3 -61.37 9.53 -28.13
N ILE A 4 -60.05 9.75 -27.99
CA ILE A 4 -58.95 8.96 -28.59
C ILE A 4 -58.17 9.50 -29.81
N LEU A 5 -56.84 9.53 -29.62
CA LEU A 5 -55.68 9.39 -30.52
C LEU A 5 -55.37 10.52 -31.52
N SER A 6 -54.11 10.85 -31.84
CA SER A 6 -52.84 10.16 -31.58
C SER A 6 -51.67 11.14 -31.57
N LEU A 7 -50.79 10.96 -30.58
CA LEU A 7 -49.39 11.34 -30.58
C LEU A 7 -48.68 10.62 -31.75
N LEU A 8 -47.87 11.33 -32.54
CA LEU A 8 -46.58 10.86 -33.05
C LEU A 8 -45.81 12.01 -33.73
N LEU A 9 -44.49 11.97 -33.57
CA LEU A 9 -43.45 12.74 -34.28
C LEU A 9 -43.20 14.20 -33.86
N VAL A 10 -42.14 14.39 -33.07
CA VAL A 10 -40.85 15.02 -33.44
C VAL A 10 -40.15 15.36 -32.12
N LEU A 11 -39.26 14.47 -31.68
CA LEU A 11 -38.29 14.72 -30.61
C LEU A 11 -36.93 14.46 -31.23
N LEU A 12 -36.31 15.54 -31.70
CA LEU A 12 -34.93 15.64 -32.15
C LEU A 12 -34.40 16.89 -31.46
N PHE A 13 -33.15 16.85 -30.97
CA PHE A 13 -32.49 17.74 -29.98
C PHE A 13 -32.86 17.40 -28.53
N THR A 14 -31.98 16.95 -27.63
CA THR A 14 -30.52 16.95 -27.48
C THR A 14 -30.17 15.87 -26.44
N PHE A 15 -29.33 14.88 -26.76
CA PHE A 15 -28.75 14.00 -25.73
C PHE A 15 -27.43 14.63 -25.27
N LEU A 16 -27.54 15.48 -24.25
CA LEU A 16 -26.43 16.04 -23.48
C LEU A 16 -26.92 16.14 -22.04
N CYS A 17 -26.08 15.68 -21.12
CA CYS A 17 -26.27 15.66 -19.66
C CYS A 17 -27.28 14.65 -19.11
N ALA A 18 -26.77 13.44 -18.88
CA ALA A 18 -27.16 12.63 -17.72
C ALA A 18 -25.92 12.17 -16.93
N CYS A 19 -24.97 13.09 -16.69
CA CYS A 19 -24.01 12.94 -15.59
C CYS A 19 -24.69 13.43 -14.31
N SER A 20 -25.56 12.60 -13.73
CA SER A 20 -26.12 12.83 -12.40
C SER A 20 -25.35 11.99 -11.39
N ALA A 21 -24.37 12.61 -10.73
CA ALA A 21 -23.88 12.29 -9.39
C ALA A 21 -23.85 10.79 -8.98
N GLN A 22 -23.35 9.94 -9.86
CA GLN A 22 -22.92 8.59 -9.53
C GLN A 22 -21.55 8.74 -8.86
N SER A 23 -21.39 8.19 -7.66
CA SER A 23 -20.24 8.30 -6.76
C SER A 23 -18.93 8.65 -7.48
N LYS A 24 -18.47 9.90 -7.33
CA LYS A 24 -17.22 10.39 -7.94
C LYS A 24 -16.00 9.50 -7.64
N GLU A 25 -16.02 8.75 -6.54
CA GLU A 25 -14.92 7.86 -6.11
C GLU A 25 -14.83 6.56 -6.93
N SER A 26 -15.95 5.91 -7.31
CA SER A 26 -15.90 4.61 -7.99
C SER A 26 -15.53 4.68 -9.48
N ASN A 27 -15.59 5.88 -10.07
CA ASN A 27 -15.30 6.08 -11.49
C ASN A 27 -13.82 6.42 -11.75
N GLN A 28 -13.02 6.74 -10.73
CA GLN A 28 -11.63 7.16 -10.97
C GLN A 28 -10.73 5.96 -11.30
N LEU A 29 -10.72 4.90 -10.50
CA LEU A 29 -9.91 3.71 -10.80
C LEU A 29 -10.30 3.07 -12.15
N ALA A 30 -11.59 3.02 -12.51
CA ALA A 30 -11.98 2.51 -13.83
C ALA A 30 -11.37 3.30 -15.01
N THR A 31 -11.00 4.57 -14.81
CA THR A 31 -10.28 5.38 -15.81
C THR A 31 -8.77 5.21 -15.78
N LYS A 32 -8.26 4.38 -14.85
CA LYS A 32 -6.84 4.03 -14.70
C LYS A 32 -6.52 2.64 -15.23
N ILE A 33 -7.55 1.80 -15.45
CA ILE A 33 -7.38 0.46 -16.01
C ILE A 33 -7.58 0.55 -17.52
N ASP A 34 -6.50 0.37 -18.28
CA ASP A 34 -6.57 0.33 -19.73
C ASP A 34 -7.01 -1.07 -20.23
N GLY A 35 -7.34 -1.18 -21.51
CA GLY A 35 -7.65 -2.48 -22.13
C GLY A 35 -9.03 -3.06 -21.82
N LEU A 36 -10.04 -2.21 -21.61
CA LEU A 36 -11.44 -2.65 -21.48
C LEU A 36 -11.90 -3.42 -22.74
N ILE A 37 -12.42 -4.62 -22.54
CA ILE A 37 -13.06 -5.40 -23.60
C ILE A 37 -14.51 -4.91 -23.75
N GLU A 38 -14.78 -4.20 -24.84
CA GLU A 38 -16.08 -3.53 -25.08
C GLU A 38 -17.20 -4.53 -25.41
N ASP A 39 -16.91 -5.53 -26.24
CA ASP A 39 -17.90 -6.48 -26.75
C ASP A 39 -18.00 -7.72 -25.84
N THR A 40 -18.62 -7.54 -24.66
CA THR A 40 -18.87 -8.64 -23.70
C THR A 40 -20.34 -9.06 -23.66
N GLU A 41 -20.58 -10.37 -23.65
CA GLU A 41 -21.89 -10.98 -23.43
C GLU A 41 -21.98 -11.57 -22.02
N ILE A 42 -23.01 -11.19 -21.26
CA ILE A 42 -23.21 -11.61 -19.87
C ILE A 42 -24.43 -12.52 -19.76
N GLU A 43 -24.21 -13.80 -19.52
CA GLU A 43 -25.27 -14.81 -19.32
C GLU A 43 -25.29 -15.33 -17.88
N TRP A 44 -26.45 -15.24 -17.24
CA TRP A 44 -26.65 -15.76 -15.88
C TRP A 44 -27.22 -17.17 -15.93
N ASN A 45 -26.40 -18.15 -15.51
CA ASN A 45 -26.78 -19.57 -15.46
C ASN A 45 -27.58 -19.92 -14.20
N SER A 46 -27.38 -19.18 -13.12
CA SER A 46 -28.18 -19.23 -11.89
C SER A 46 -28.26 -17.84 -11.26
N GLU A 47 -28.84 -17.71 -10.07
CA GLU A 47 -28.80 -16.45 -9.31
C GLU A 47 -27.36 -16.07 -8.97
N ASP A 48 -26.51 -17.05 -8.62
CA ASP A 48 -25.17 -16.81 -8.07
C ASP A 48 -24.03 -17.06 -9.08
N LYS A 49 -24.34 -17.49 -10.31
CA LYS A 49 -23.33 -17.81 -11.32
C LYS A 49 -23.59 -17.13 -12.65
N VAL A 50 -22.58 -16.43 -13.14
CA VAL A 50 -22.59 -15.71 -14.41
C VAL A 50 -21.43 -16.15 -15.28
N VAL A 51 -21.65 -16.23 -16.57
CA VAL A 51 -20.62 -16.42 -17.59
C VAL A 51 -20.51 -15.12 -18.37
N VAL A 52 -19.30 -14.62 -18.49
CA VAL A 52 -18.97 -13.47 -19.33
C VAL A 52 -18.18 -13.99 -20.52
N SER A 53 -18.68 -13.80 -21.73
CA SER A 53 -18.06 -14.25 -22.98
C SER A 53 -17.66 -13.06 -23.83
N PHE A 54 -16.59 -13.21 -24.61
CA PHE A 54 -15.97 -12.20 -25.46
C PHE A 54 -15.18 -12.89 -26.57
N ASP A 55 -14.59 -12.14 -27.50
CA ASP A 55 -13.61 -12.70 -28.45
C ASP A 55 -12.36 -13.21 -27.70
N GLU A 56 -11.46 -13.97 -28.33
CA GLU A 56 -10.29 -14.50 -27.62
C GLU A 56 -9.33 -13.36 -27.21
N HIS A 57 -9.06 -13.22 -25.91
CA HIS A 57 -8.22 -12.18 -25.29
C HIS A 57 -7.30 -12.78 -24.22
N THR A 58 -6.24 -12.05 -23.85
CA THR A 58 -5.39 -12.38 -22.70
C THR A 58 -5.87 -11.60 -21.48
N VAL A 59 -6.86 -12.14 -20.77
CA VAL A 59 -7.53 -11.43 -19.67
C VAL A 59 -6.72 -11.56 -18.39
N ASN A 60 -6.54 -10.45 -17.68
CA ASN A 60 -5.79 -10.41 -16.41
C ASN A 60 -6.48 -9.57 -15.33
N ASN A 61 -7.66 -9.00 -15.62
CA ASN A 61 -8.40 -8.20 -14.65
C ASN A 61 -9.91 -8.24 -14.90
N ILE A 62 -10.69 -8.35 -13.83
CA ILE A 62 -12.15 -8.15 -13.84
C ILE A 62 -12.52 -7.12 -12.78
N VAL A 63 -13.44 -6.22 -13.14
CA VAL A 63 -14.09 -5.34 -12.17
C VAL A 63 -15.56 -5.73 -12.03
N VAL A 64 -15.98 -6.02 -10.80
CA VAL A 64 -17.39 -6.25 -10.45
C VAL A 64 -17.89 -5.08 -9.60
N ASN A 65 -18.88 -4.35 -10.12
CA ASN A 65 -19.56 -3.30 -9.38
C ASN A 65 -20.85 -3.85 -8.76
N LEU A 66 -21.02 -3.66 -7.46
CA LEU A 66 -22.16 -4.12 -6.69
C LEU A 66 -23.05 -2.96 -6.24
N LYS A 67 -24.31 -3.25 -5.93
CA LYS A 67 -25.26 -2.30 -5.34
C LYS A 67 -25.04 -2.15 -3.85
N LYS A 68 -24.66 -3.23 -3.17
CA LYS A 68 -24.36 -3.30 -1.75
C LYS A 68 -23.12 -4.16 -1.51
N PRO A 69 -22.32 -3.86 -0.47
CA PRO A 69 -21.29 -4.78 -0.01
C PRO A 69 -21.91 -6.14 0.35
N MET A 70 -21.14 -7.20 0.13
CA MET A 70 -21.43 -8.58 0.52
C MET A 70 -20.20 -9.13 1.24
N SER A 71 -20.35 -10.06 2.17
CA SER A 71 -19.22 -10.67 2.91
C SER A 71 -18.68 -11.94 2.25
N THR A 72 -19.45 -12.53 1.33
CA THR A 72 -19.11 -13.77 0.64
C THR A 72 -18.10 -13.50 -0.48
N PRO A 73 -17.21 -14.46 -0.76
CA PRO A 73 -16.16 -14.27 -1.75
C PRO A 73 -16.71 -14.23 -3.17
N ILE A 74 -16.09 -13.40 -4.01
CA ILE A 74 -16.18 -13.54 -5.47
C ILE A 74 -15.14 -14.56 -5.91
N LYS A 75 -15.53 -15.48 -6.80
CA LYS A 75 -14.63 -16.45 -7.42
C LYS A 75 -14.70 -16.35 -8.93
N ILE A 76 -13.55 -16.40 -9.60
CA ILE A 76 -13.45 -16.38 -11.05
C ILE A 76 -12.78 -17.67 -11.52
N PHE A 77 -13.32 -18.24 -12.60
CA PHE A 77 -12.87 -19.49 -13.18
C PHE A 77 -12.62 -19.36 -14.69
N ASP A 78 -11.52 -19.93 -15.15
CA ASP A 78 -11.27 -20.26 -16.56
C ASP A 78 -11.50 -21.77 -16.75
N GLY A 79 -12.59 -22.12 -17.45
CA GLY A 79 -13.13 -23.47 -17.43
C GLY A 79 -13.47 -23.93 -16.01
N ASP A 80 -12.82 -25.02 -15.55
CA ASP A 80 -12.99 -25.57 -14.20
C ASP A 80 -11.91 -25.06 -13.21
N ASN A 81 -10.94 -24.27 -13.67
CA ASN A 81 -9.82 -23.81 -12.85
C ASN A 81 -10.18 -22.52 -12.11
N LEU A 82 -10.11 -22.52 -10.78
CA LEU A 82 -10.22 -21.30 -9.97
C LEU A 82 -8.96 -20.45 -10.15
N ILE A 83 -9.12 -19.25 -10.68
CA ILE A 83 -8.01 -18.31 -10.95
C ILE A 83 -7.99 -17.11 -10.01
N TYR A 84 -9.11 -16.82 -9.35
CA TYR A 84 -9.22 -15.73 -8.38
C TYR A 84 -10.24 -16.07 -7.31
N GLN A 85 -9.93 -15.72 -6.06
CA GLN A 85 -10.91 -15.70 -4.99
C GLN A 85 -10.57 -14.61 -3.97
N GLN A 86 -11.53 -13.78 -3.60
CA GLN A 86 -11.35 -12.82 -2.52
C GLN A 86 -12.64 -12.56 -1.79
N ASN A 87 -12.57 -12.55 -0.45
CA ASN A 87 -13.68 -12.08 0.38
C ASN A 87 -14.01 -10.61 0.03
N ASN A 88 -15.31 -10.32 -0.01
CA ASN A 88 -15.82 -9.01 -0.34
C ASN A 88 -16.18 -8.26 0.95
N ASN A 89 -15.95 -6.95 1.02
CA ASN A 89 -16.55 -6.02 2.01
C ASN A 89 -16.83 -4.63 1.38
N SER A 90 -16.76 -4.52 0.05
CA SER A 90 -16.93 -3.26 -0.69
C SER A 90 -17.94 -3.43 -1.84
N THR A 91 -18.40 -2.31 -2.38
CA THR A 91 -19.22 -2.28 -3.61
C THR A 91 -18.41 -2.31 -4.88
N TYR A 92 -17.10 -2.03 -4.81
CA TYR A 92 -16.19 -2.10 -5.94
C TYR A 92 -15.23 -3.27 -5.72
N LYS A 93 -15.19 -4.18 -6.69
CA LYS A 93 -14.31 -5.35 -6.66
C LYS A 93 -13.38 -5.29 -7.84
N TYR A 94 -12.13 -5.01 -7.53
CA TYR A 94 -11.01 -5.14 -8.41
C TYR A 94 -10.45 -6.54 -8.22
N CYS A 95 -10.37 -7.32 -9.30
CA CYS A 95 -9.94 -8.70 -9.27
C CYS A 95 -8.82 -8.87 -10.29
N ALA A 96 -7.56 -8.74 -9.85
CA ALA A 96 -6.40 -8.97 -10.69
C ALA A 96 -5.89 -10.41 -10.50
N PHE A 97 -5.45 -11.01 -11.59
CA PHE A 97 -4.98 -12.39 -11.62
C PHE A 97 -4.00 -12.60 -12.76
N ALA A 98 -3.24 -13.69 -12.69
CA ALA A 98 -2.30 -14.08 -13.74
C ALA A 98 -3.00 -14.13 -15.11
N PRO A 99 -2.41 -13.57 -16.18
CA PRO A 99 -3.04 -13.50 -17.49
C PRO A 99 -3.48 -14.88 -18.01
N VAL A 100 -4.74 -14.97 -18.42
CA VAL A 100 -5.34 -16.18 -19.01
C VAL A 100 -5.83 -15.88 -20.41
N LYS A 101 -5.32 -16.64 -21.38
CA LYS A 101 -5.78 -16.57 -22.76
C LYS A 101 -7.07 -17.36 -22.93
N THR A 102 -8.21 -16.67 -23.05
CA THR A 102 -9.54 -17.27 -23.06
C THR A 102 -10.54 -16.42 -23.84
N SER A 103 -11.73 -16.96 -24.09
CA SER A 103 -12.87 -16.25 -24.69
C SER A 103 -14.08 -16.19 -23.74
N SER A 104 -13.95 -16.72 -22.53
CA SER A 104 -15.02 -16.67 -21.53
C SER A 104 -14.50 -16.93 -20.12
N LEU A 105 -15.13 -16.30 -19.13
CA LEU A 105 -14.86 -16.57 -17.72
C LEU A 105 -16.18 -16.82 -16.97
N SER A 106 -16.16 -17.77 -16.03
CA SER A 106 -17.27 -18.01 -15.11
C SER A 106 -17.00 -17.30 -13.79
N ILE A 107 -18.00 -16.60 -13.25
CA ILE A 107 -17.88 -15.88 -11.98
C ILE A 107 -18.98 -16.36 -11.03
N GLU A 108 -18.59 -16.73 -9.82
CA GLU A 108 -19.50 -17.04 -8.72
C GLU A 108 -19.59 -15.82 -7.79
N ILE A 109 -20.81 -15.32 -7.59
CA ILE A 109 -21.15 -14.15 -6.79
C ILE A 109 -22.38 -14.52 -5.95
N GLU A 110 -22.17 -15.03 -4.73
CA GLU A 110 -23.27 -15.45 -3.85
C GLU A 110 -24.21 -14.29 -3.52
N SER A 111 -25.54 -14.52 -3.57
CA SER A 111 -26.61 -13.50 -3.48
C SER A 111 -26.77 -12.58 -4.70
N GLY A 112 -25.96 -12.82 -5.74
CA GLY A 112 -26.48 -13.00 -7.08
C GLY A 112 -27.02 -11.80 -7.83
N LYS A 113 -27.30 -12.05 -9.12
CA LYS A 113 -27.68 -11.13 -10.22
C LYS A 113 -28.30 -9.80 -9.83
N SER A 114 -29.22 -9.80 -8.86
CA SER A 114 -29.89 -8.60 -8.38
C SER A 114 -28.95 -7.55 -7.75
N ASN A 115 -27.82 -7.95 -7.15
CA ASN A 115 -26.85 -7.07 -6.51
C ASN A 115 -25.77 -6.56 -7.47
N VAL A 116 -25.56 -7.18 -8.63
CA VAL A 116 -24.57 -6.74 -9.61
C VAL A 116 -25.09 -5.51 -10.38
N LYS A 117 -24.27 -4.47 -10.48
CA LYS A 117 -24.50 -3.27 -11.32
C LYS A 117 -23.86 -3.46 -12.70
N SER A 118 -22.61 -3.86 -12.73
CA SER A 118 -21.85 -4.12 -13.95
C SER A 118 -20.71 -5.10 -13.68
N ILE A 119 -20.29 -5.77 -14.73
CA ILE A 119 -19.06 -6.56 -14.79
C ILE A 119 -18.30 -6.03 -16.00
N SER A 120 -17.02 -5.72 -15.79
CA SER A 120 -16.11 -5.24 -16.82
C SER A 120 -14.90 -6.15 -16.86
N VAL A 121 -14.46 -6.54 -18.05
CA VAL A 121 -13.35 -7.46 -18.27
C VAL A 121 -12.26 -6.70 -19.02
N TYR A 122 -11.01 -6.90 -18.63
CA TYR A 122 -9.87 -6.18 -19.18
C TYR A 122 -8.74 -7.14 -19.57
N GLU A 123 -8.19 -6.90 -20.76
CA GLU A 123 -6.81 -7.25 -21.11
C GLU A 123 -5.98 -6.03 -20.73
N ASN A 124 -5.67 -5.90 -19.43
CA ASN A 124 -5.06 -4.67 -18.91
C ASN A 124 -3.58 -4.65 -19.25
N ASP A 125 -3.21 -3.69 -20.10
CA ASP A 125 -1.88 -3.47 -20.66
C ASP A 125 -0.99 -2.53 -19.81
N ASN A 126 -1.44 -2.14 -18.61
CA ASN A 126 -0.64 -1.32 -17.73
C ASN A 126 0.58 -2.10 -17.22
N GLU A 127 1.76 -1.53 -17.43
CA GLU A 127 3.04 -2.08 -16.98
C GLU A 127 3.57 -1.27 -15.78
N PRO A 128 4.26 -1.91 -14.81
CA PRO A 128 5.00 -1.20 -13.78
C PRO A 128 6.08 -0.29 -14.42
N PHE A 129 6.52 0.73 -13.69
CA PHE A 129 7.74 1.44 -14.09
C PHE A 129 8.94 0.50 -14.15
N ASP A 130 9.91 0.80 -15.02
CA ASP A 130 11.20 0.09 -15.08
C ASP A 130 11.90 0.05 -13.71
N ASP A 131 11.67 1.09 -12.88
CA ASP A 131 12.17 1.26 -11.52
C ASP A 131 11.07 1.13 -10.45
N PHE A 132 10.03 0.32 -10.71
CA PHE A 132 8.95 0.08 -9.74
C PHE A 132 9.52 -0.48 -8.44
N ARG A 133 9.29 0.26 -7.35
CA ARG A 133 9.89 -0.04 -6.06
C ARG A 133 9.09 -1.07 -5.27
N VAL A 134 9.82 -1.95 -4.60
CA VAL A 134 9.31 -2.78 -3.52
C VAL A 134 10.15 -2.46 -2.29
N THR A 135 9.65 -1.54 -1.49
CA THR A 135 10.33 -1.05 -0.29
C THR A 135 9.96 -1.88 0.92
N SER A 136 10.95 -2.32 1.70
CA SER A 136 10.71 -3.12 2.90
C SER A 136 11.28 -2.47 4.16
N TYR A 137 10.42 -2.26 5.17
CA TYR A 137 10.87 -1.97 6.52
C TYR A 137 11.48 -3.23 7.15
N ILE A 138 12.74 -3.13 7.58
CA ILE A 138 13.45 -4.20 8.29
C ILE A 138 13.98 -3.64 9.60
N VAL A 139 13.56 -4.20 10.74
CA VAL A 139 14.03 -3.73 12.06
C VAL A 139 15.42 -4.25 12.29
N ALA A 140 16.37 -3.37 12.61
CA ALA A 140 17.76 -3.75 12.74
C ALA A 140 17.98 -4.84 13.81
N ASP A 141 17.27 -4.79 14.93
CA ASP A 141 17.39 -5.77 16.03
C ASP A 141 16.87 -7.16 15.64
N GLU A 142 15.93 -7.25 14.69
CA GLU A 142 15.33 -8.52 14.25
C GLU A 142 16.21 -9.30 13.28
N ILE A 143 17.30 -8.69 12.78
CA ILE A 143 18.18 -9.31 11.78
C ILE A 143 19.63 -9.41 12.26
N GLN A 144 19.82 -9.55 13.58
CA GLN A 144 21.14 -9.78 14.16
C GLN A 144 21.67 -11.18 13.82
N ASN A 145 20.79 -12.15 13.59
CA ASN A 145 21.13 -13.42 12.95
C ASN A 145 20.81 -13.36 11.45
N ILE A 146 21.73 -13.83 10.62
CA ILE A 146 21.57 -13.80 9.16
C ILE A 146 20.44 -14.73 8.68
N ASP A 147 20.13 -15.78 9.45
CA ASP A 147 19.07 -16.74 9.08
C ASP A 147 17.66 -16.15 9.16
N ASP A 148 17.50 -15.00 9.81
CA ASP A 148 16.24 -14.23 9.88
C ASP A 148 15.96 -13.52 8.55
N LEU A 149 16.96 -13.42 7.66
CA LEU A 149 16.83 -12.93 6.30
C LEU A 149 16.79 -14.10 5.31
N LYS A 150 15.97 -13.98 4.27
CA LYS A 150 15.86 -14.98 3.20
C LYS A 150 16.28 -14.35 1.88
N SER A 151 17.30 -14.91 1.23
CA SER A 151 17.83 -14.32 -0.01
C SER A 151 16.81 -14.16 -1.12
N TYR A 152 15.78 -15.00 -1.19
CA TYR A 152 14.81 -14.95 -2.29
C TYR A 152 13.87 -13.74 -2.22
N THR A 153 13.68 -13.12 -1.05
CA THR A 153 12.81 -11.94 -0.93
C THR A 153 13.44 -10.74 -1.63
N PHE A 154 14.77 -10.67 -1.65
CA PHE A 154 15.53 -9.64 -2.33
C PHE A 154 15.65 -9.83 -3.84
N ASP A 155 15.07 -10.91 -4.41
CA ASP A 155 14.82 -10.96 -5.85
C ASP A 155 13.65 -10.04 -6.25
N THR A 156 12.88 -9.57 -5.26
CA THR A 156 11.74 -8.66 -5.41
C THR A 156 11.98 -7.32 -4.71
N ILE A 157 12.55 -7.32 -3.49
CA ILE A 157 12.84 -6.09 -2.73
C ILE A 157 13.93 -5.29 -3.46
N THR A 158 13.61 -4.06 -3.84
CA THR A 158 14.52 -3.09 -4.46
C THR A 158 15.09 -2.11 -3.44
N ASP A 159 14.38 -1.90 -2.34
CA ASP A 159 14.66 -0.82 -1.38
C ASP A 159 14.45 -1.33 0.05
N VAL A 160 15.42 -1.07 0.94
CA VAL A 160 15.36 -1.43 2.35
C VAL A 160 15.38 -0.18 3.20
N ILE A 161 14.38 -0.03 4.07
CA ILE A 161 14.39 0.95 5.15
C ILE A 161 14.83 0.24 6.43
N LEU A 162 16.08 0.46 6.83
CA LEU A 162 16.61 -0.11 8.07
C LEU A 162 16.09 0.68 9.28
N PHE A 163 15.19 0.05 10.04
CA PHE A 163 14.35 0.70 11.03
C PHE A 163 14.86 0.51 12.48
N SER A 164 14.44 1.43 13.35
CA SER A 164 14.62 1.39 14.82
C SER A 164 16.05 1.38 15.36
N CYS A 165 17.06 1.73 14.55
CA CYS A 165 18.47 1.71 14.97
C CYS A 165 19.08 3.08 15.27
N VAL A 166 18.49 4.17 14.74
CA VAL A 166 19.03 5.52 14.85
C VAL A 166 17.92 6.51 15.16
N ASN A 167 18.20 7.41 16.11
CA ASN A 167 17.37 8.56 16.43
C ASN A 167 18.19 9.86 16.34
N PHE A 168 17.53 11.01 16.35
CA PHE A 168 18.17 12.30 16.67
C PHE A 168 17.61 12.88 17.97
N ASN A 169 18.39 13.75 18.62
CA ASN A 169 17.95 14.49 19.82
C ASN A 169 17.56 15.95 19.50
N THR A 170 17.13 16.71 20.52
CA THR A 170 16.71 18.12 20.35
C THR A 170 17.80 19.06 19.84
N ASP A 171 19.06 18.67 19.96
CA ASP A 171 20.22 19.45 19.52
C ASP A 171 20.65 19.03 18.10
N GLY A 172 19.93 18.11 17.45
CA GLY A 172 20.25 17.60 16.12
C GLY A 172 21.37 16.55 16.10
N GLU A 173 21.81 16.05 17.26
CA GLU A 173 22.83 15.01 17.34
C GLU A 173 22.23 13.62 17.13
N ILE A 174 22.97 12.76 16.42
CA ILE A 174 22.58 11.39 16.13
C ILE A 174 22.84 10.48 17.34
N GLN A 175 21.82 9.70 17.69
CA GLN A 175 21.82 8.70 18.75
C GLN A 175 21.59 7.32 18.16
N TYR A 176 22.33 6.34 18.65
CA TYR A 176 22.18 4.95 18.22
C TYR A 176 21.41 4.21 19.31
N ASN A 177 20.37 3.49 18.92
CA ASN A 177 19.48 2.81 19.87
C ASN A 177 20.14 1.52 20.34
N ASP A 178 20.51 1.47 21.61
CA ASP A 178 21.01 0.24 22.24
C ASP A 178 19.84 -0.75 22.43
N SER A 179 20.10 -2.04 22.18
CA SER A 179 19.25 -3.13 22.69
C SER A 179 19.78 -3.62 24.04
N GLU A 180 19.09 -4.57 24.69
CA GLU A 180 19.44 -5.04 26.06
C GLU A 180 20.92 -5.45 26.18
N ASP A 181 21.48 -6.09 25.13
CA ASP A 181 22.83 -6.64 25.14
C ASP A 181 23.77 -6.07 24.04
N ILE A 182 23.26 -5.23 23.13
CA ILE A 182 24.01 -4.79 21.94
C ILE A 182 23.95 -3.26 21.83
N SER A 183 25.13 -2.62 21.84
CA SER A 183 25.20 -1.18 21.56
C SER A 183 24.64 -0.87 20.16
N GLY A 184 23.92 0.22 19.99
CA GLY A 184 23.22 0.54 18.75
C GLY A 184 24.13 0.63 17.52
N ARG A 185 25.37 1.13 17.69
CA ARG A 185 26.37 1.14 16.61
C ARG A 185 26.77 -0.27 16.16
N LYS A 186 26.87 -1.23 17.10
CA LYS A 186 27.17 -2.63 16.81
C LYS A 186 25.96 -3.30 16.16
N MET A 187 24.75 -3.00 16.63
CA MET A 187 23.50 -3.50 16.04
C MET A 187 23.37 -3.06 14.58
N LEU A 188 23.52 -1.75 14.31
CA LEU A 188 23.50 -1.19 12.96
C LEU A 188 24.56 -1.84 12.04
N LYS A 189 25.80 -1.97 12.50
CA LYS A 189 26.87 -2.61 11.71
C LYS A 189 26.59 -4.07 11.39
N THR A 190 26.00 -4.80 12.34
CA THR A 190 25.66 -6.22 12.17
C THR A 190 24.51 -6.37 11.18
N ALA A 191 23.45 -5.57 11.35
CA ALA A 191 22.31 -5.54 10.44
C ALA A 191 22.73 -5.22 9.00
N LEU A 192 23.52 -4.15 8.80
CA LEU A 192 24.03 -3.79 7.47
C LEU A 192 24.93 -4.87 6.86
N LYS A 193 25.76 -5.54 7.67
CA LYS A 193 26.58 -6.66 7.19
C LYS A 193 25.70 -7.82 6.75
N ASN A 194 24.68 -8.18 7.52
CA ASN A 194 23.78 -9.28 7.19
C ASN A 194 22.97 -8.96 5.94
N LEU A 195 22.42 -7.74 5.82
CA LEU A 195 21.74 -7.26 4.62
C LEU A 195 22.64 -7.34 3.39
N LYS A 196 23.84 -6.74 3.43
CA LYS A 196 24.81 -6.78 2.30
C LYS A 196 25.20 -8.22 1.93
N THR A 197 25.25 -9.13 2.90
CA THR A 197 25.56 -10.54 2.62
C THR A 197 24.41 -11.24 1.90
N VAL A 198 23.16 -11.01 2.31
CA VAL A 198 21.98 -11.65 1.73
C VAL A 198 21.59 -11.00 0.40
N ILE A 199 21.51 -9.67 0.36
CA ILE A 199 22.25 -8.80 -0.57
C ILE A 199 22.87 -9.44 -1.82
N GLY A 200 24.15 -9.76 -1.72
CA GLY A 200 24.93 -10.22 -2.85
C GLY A 200 25.11 -9.09 -3.88
N ASP A 201 25.04 -9.44 -5.16
CA ASP A 201 25.32 -8.52 -6.28
C ASP A 201 24.06 -7.83 -6.82
N ARG A 202 22.90 -8.01 -6.17
CA ARG A 202 21.64 -7.36 -6.58
C ARG A 202 21.70 -5.87 -6.28
N ASP A 203 21.07 -5.09 -7.15
CA ASP A 203 20.96 -3.63 -7.00
C ASP A 203 19.81 -3.33 -6.03
N VAL A 204 20.13 -3.20 -4.74
CA VAL A 204 19.16 -2.93 -3.67
C VAL A 204 19.68 -1.75 -2.85
N ASN A 205 18.87 -0.68 -2.79
CA ASN A 205 19.20 0.49 -1.99
C ASN A 205 18.96 0.20 -0.51
N ILE A 206 19.83 0.72 0.36
CA ILE A 206 19.68 0.64 1.81
C ILE A 206 19.64 2.05 2.39
N TYR A 207 18.47 2.40 2.91
CA TYR A 207 18.21 3.62 3.65
C TYR A 207 18.22 3.37 5.15
N VAL A 208 18.45 4.43 5.92
CA VAL A 208 18.26 4.40 7.37
C VAL A 208 17.03 5.22 7.73
N ASN A 209 16.14 4.64 8.53
CA ASN A 209 15.11 5.44 9.19
C ASN A 209 15.71 6.13 10.41
N ILE A 210 15.48 7.44 10.52
CA ILE A 210 15.86 8.20 11.71
C ILE A 210 14.60 8.73 12.38
N LEU A 211 14.33 8.20 13.57
CA LEU A 211 13.27 8.72 14.42
C LEU A 211 13.75 9.95 15.18
N GLY A 212 12.81 10.71 15.71
CA GLY A 212 13.13 11.86 16.56
C GLY A 212 12.94 11.61 18.04
N PRO A 213 13.13 12.64 18.86
CA PRO A 213 12.92 12.55 20.29
C PRO A 213 11.45 12.30 20.61
N ASN A 214 11.17 11.29 21.44
CA ASN A 214 9.83 11.01 21.93
C ASN A 214 9.31 12.06 22.93
N ALA A 215 8.01 12.03 23.17
CA ALA A 215 7.39 12.82 24.23
C ALA A 215 8.04 12.49 25.60
N ASP A 216 8.05 13.46 26.52
CA ASP A 216 8.49 13.21 27.90
C ASP A 216 7.61 12.13 28.57
N ASP A 217 8.25 11.28 29.38
CA ASP A 217 7.55 10.28 30.18
C ASP A 217 6.48 10.92 31.10
N GLY A 218 5.36 10.23 31.28
CA GLY A 218 4.26 10.67 32.16
C GLY A 218 3.27 11.65 31.52
N ILE A 219 3.38 11.92 30.22
CA ILE A 219 2.31 12.59 29.46
C ILE A 219 1.36 11.51 28.92
N ASP A 220 0.17 11.38 29.48
CA ASP A 220 -0.78 10.32 29.09
C ASP A 220 -1.70 10.71 27.92
N ASP A 221 -1.94 12.01 27.74
CA ASP A 221 -2.83 12.52 26.68
C ASP A 221 -2.11 12.56 25.33
N TRP A 222 -2.64 11.84 24.33
CA TRP A 222 -2.06 11.76 22.99
C TRP A 222 -1.79 13.13 22.36
N LYS A 223 -2.71 14.09 22.49
CA LYS A 223 -2.52 15.42 21.90
C LYS A 223 -1.37 16.17 22.56
N SER A 224 -1.23 16.03 23.87
CA SER A 224 -0.13 16.59 24.64
C SER A 224 1.21 15.90 24.33
N GLN A 225 1.20 14.59 24.10
CA GLN A 225 2.38 13.85 23.63
C GLN A 225 2.83 14.36 22.26
N MET A 226 1.91 14.49 21.30
CA MET A 226 2.22 14.99 19.96
C MET A 226 2.72 16.44 19.99
N GLU A 227 2.13 17.30 20.83
CA GLU A 227 2.60 18.67 21.03
C GLU A 227 4.05 18.70 21.59
N ASN A 228 4.35 17.88 22.61
CA ASN A 228 5.68 17.82 23.21
C ASN A 228 6.72 17.27 22.22
N LYS A 229 6.41 16.14 21.56
CA LYS A 229 7.24 15.55 20.49
C LYS A 229 7.54 16.59 19.42
N ALA A 230 6.52 17.30 18.93
CA ALA A 230 6.68 18.29 17.87
C ALA A 230 7.53 19.50 18.28
N GLN A 231 7.44 19.96 19.53
CA GLN A 231 8.33 21.02 20.03
C GLN A 231 9.79 20.58 20.06
N LYS A 232 10.07 19.32 20.44
CA LYS A 232 11.42 18.76 20.47
C LYS A 232 11.98 18.57 19.05
N HIS A 233 11.18 18.04 18.13
CA HIS A 233 11.50 17.94 16.71
C HIS A 233 11.81 19.31 16.11
N THR A 234 10.97 20.32 16.36
CA THR A 234 11.16 21.69 15.84
C THR A 234 12.52 22.27 16.24
N LYS A 235 12.95 22.06 17.49
CA LYS A 235 14.28 22.52 17.94
C LYS A 235 15.43 21.88 17.15
N ALA A 236 15.30 20.60 16.83
CA ALA A 236 16.30 19.88 16.03
C ALA A 236 16.28 20.33 14.57
N PHE A 237 15.09 20.52 13.99
CA PHE A 237 14.90 20.97 12.61
C PHE A 237 15.39 22.40 12.37
N GLU A 238 15.21 23.30 13.34
CA GLU A 238 15.71 24.67 13.29
C GLU A 238 17.22 24.78 13.60
N ASN A 239 17.85 23.67 14.01
CA ASN A 239 19.29 23.58 14.26
C ASN A 239 20.01 23.01 13.03
N SER A 240 20.95 23.76 12.48
CA SER A 240 21.75 23.35 11.32
C SER A 240 22.65 22.13 11.56
N THR A 241 22.78 21.66 12.80
CA THR A 241 23.58 20.48 13.13
C THR A 241 22.99 19.21 12.51
N LEU A 242 21.66 19.07 12.50
CA LEU A 242 21.00 17.82 12.13
C LEU A 242 21.30 17.39 10.69
N THR A 243 21.22 18.31 9.72
CA THR A 243 21.50 17.99 8.31
C THR A 243 22.92 17.46 8.12
N SER A 244 23.91 18.14 8.69
CA SER A 244 25.32 17.71 8.62
C SER A 244 25.54 16.34 9.28
N LYS A 245 24.87 16.07 10.42
CA LYS A 245 24.99 14.78 11.11
C LYS A 245 24.33 13.63 10.37
N ILE A 246 23.27 13.91 9.62
CA ILE A 246 22.66 12.93 8.72
C ILE A 246 23.61 12.66 7.55
N SER A 247 24.17 13.70 6.93
CA SER A 247 25.17 13.52 5.86
C SER A 247 26.35 12.65 6.32
N ASP A 248 26.95 12.98 7.47
CA ASP A 248 28.02 12.19 8.10
C ASP A 248 27.61 10.72 8.29
N LEU A 249 26.39 10.45 8.78
CA LEU A 249 25.88 9.10 8.99
C LEU A 249 25.75 8.32 7.66
N LEU A 250 25.19 8.95 6.62
CA LEU A 250 25.00 8.31 5.33
C LEU A 250 26.34 7.96 4.66
N GLU A 251 27.34 8.85 4.79
CA GLU A 251 28.70 8.62 4.31
C GLU A 251 29.41 7.50 5.11
N ASP A 252 29.39 7.59 6.45
CA ASP A 252 30.08 6.65 7.35
C ASP A 252 29.64 5.19 7.15
N TYR A 253 28.37 4.97 6.79
CA TYR A 253 27.78 3.65 6.63
C TYR A 253 27.52 3.27 5.17
N ASN A 254 27.80 4.18 4.22
CA ASN A 254 27.52 4.04 2.80
C ASN A 254 26.06 3.62 2.56
N LEU A 255 25.15 4.48 3.02
CA LEU A 255 23.70 4.35 2.87
C LEU A 255 23.22 5.22 1.71
N ASP A 256 22.11 4.85 1.09
CA ASP A 256 21.61 5.50 -0.13
C ASP A 256 20.72 6.71 0.18
N GLY A 257 20.36 6.90 1.44
CA GLY A 257 19.48 7.97 1.88
C GLY A 257 18.90 7.75 3.27
N VAL A 258 17.96 8.61 3.63
CA VAL A 258 17.35 8.70 4.96
C VAL A 258 15.83 8.74 4.87
N PHE A 259 15.16 8.06 5.80
CA PHE A 259 13.70 8.10 5.97
C PHE A 259 13.29 8.74 7.29
N PHE A 260 12.15 9.44 7.28
CA PHE A 260 11.53 10.02 8.47
C PHE A 260 10.09 9.54 8.67
N ASP A 261 9.85 8.90 9.82
CA ASP A 261 8.50 8.52 10.27
C ASP A 261 8.04 9.54 11.33
N TYR A 262 7.81 10.78 10.89
CA TYR A 262 7.46 11.86 11.80
C TYR A 262 5.96 11.84 12.16
N GLU A 263 5.59 10.90 13.01
CA GLU A 263 4.21 10.65 13.43
C GLU A 263 3.89 11.33 14.77
N TYR A 264 3.05 12.38 14.85
CA TYR A 264 2.40 13.13 13.78
C TYR A 264 2.49 14.65 14.04
N PRO A 265 2.76 15.51 13.03
CA PRO A 265 2.87 16.95 13.23
C PRO A 265 1.46 17.60 13.28
N ILE A 266 0.89 17.71 14.47
CA ILE A 266 -0.51 18.12 14.66
C ILE A 266 -0.86 19.61 14.38
N LYS A 267 0.09 20.44 13.91
CA LYS A 267 -0.12 21.90 13.67
C LYS A 267 0.70 22.41 12.49
N ALA A 268 0.17 23.41 11.78
CA ALA A 268 0.81 24.07 10.64
C ALA A 268 2.24 24.60 10.94
N LYS A 269 2.52 25.09 12.15
CA LYS A 269 3.87 25.55 12.52
C LYS A 269 4.91 24.41 12.57
N TYR A 270 4.49 23.20 12.95
CA TYR A 270 5.36 22.03 13.01
C TYR A 270 5.64 21.48 11.62
N TRP A 271 4.59 21.45 10.80
CA TRP A 271 4.73 21.19 9.36
C TRP A 271 5.65 22.17 8.65
N LYS A 272 5.56 23.47 8.99
CA LYS A 272 6.48 24.48 8.46
C LYS A 272 7.93 24.17 8.83
N ALA A 273 8.22 23.93 10.11
CA ALA A 273 9.57 23.62 10.57
C ALA A 273 10.13 22.35 9.89
N PHE A 274 9.30 21.31 9.76
CA PHE A 274 9.71 20.10 9.04
C PHE A 274 9.94 20.35 7.55
N SER A 275 9.07 21.13 6.89
CA SER A 275 9.25 21.50 5.48
C SER A 275 10.54 22.28 5.23
N ASP A 276 10.83 23.29 6.06
CA ASP A 276 12.06 24.08 5.95
C ASP A 276 13.30 23.19 6.15
N PHE A 277 13.22 22.20 7.05
CA PHE A 277 14.26 21.20 7.28
C PHE A 277 14.47 20.27 6.08
N ILE A 278 13.40 19.73 5.48
CA ILE A 278 13.51 18.85 4.31
C ILE A 278 14.18 19.58 3.13
N VAL A 279 13.82 20.84 2.86
CA VAL A 279 14.48 21.65 1.82
C VAL A 279 15.96 21.88 2.12
N SER A 280 16.29 22.11 3.39
CA SER A 280 17.69 22.31 3.82
C SER A 280 18.49 21.00 3.73
N LEU A 281 17.85 19.87 4.03
CA LEU A 281 18.46 18.55 3.97
C LEU A 281 18.75 18.13 2.53
N ASP A 282 17.82 18.34 1.61
CA ASP A 282 18.01 18.07 0.17
C ASP A 282 19.24 18.79 -0.39
N SER A 283 19.40 20.07 -0.03
CA SER A 283 20.57 20.87 -0.40
C SER A 283 21.90 20.33 0.16
N GLU A 284 21.88 19.66 1.31
CA GLU A 284 23.06 19.07 1.96
C GLU A 284 23.40 17.70 1.36
N LEU A 285 22.38 16.88 1.08
CA LEU A 285 22.50 15.47 0.75
C LEU A 285 22.90 15.18 -0.70
N GLY A 286 22.64 16.11 -1.63
CA GLY A 286 22.98 15.94 -3.04
C GLY A 286 22.25 14.75 -3.67
N ASP A 287 22.99 13.72 -4.07
CA ASP A 287 22.41 12.53 -4.75
C ASP A 287 21.75 11.52 -3.78
N LYS A 288 21.90 11.71 -2.46
CA LYS A 288 21.29 10.82 -1.45
C LYS A 288 19.79 11.11 -1.31
N LYS A 289 19.02 10.05 -1.09
CA LYS A 289 17.56 10.10 -1.12
C LYS A 289 16.92 10.53 0.20
N ILE A 290 15.80 11.25 0.10
CA ILE A 290 14.94 11.62 1.22
C ILE A 290 13.60 10.91 1.07
N GLY A 291 13.30 10.04 2.02
CA GLY A 291 12.04 9.32 2.11
C GLY A 291 11.21 9.73 3.33
N LEU A 292 9.89 9.61 3.23
CA LEU A 292 8.95 9.94 4.30
C LEU A 292 7.88 8.86 4.48
N ALA A 293 7.53 8.50 5.70
CA ALA A 293 6.29 7.77 5.96
C ALA A 293 5.17 8.75 6.33
N MET A 294 4.03 8.68 5.64
CA MET A 294 2.95 9.65 5.79
C MET A 294 1.58 8.98 5.81
N ALA A 295 0.68 9.51 6.64
CA ALA A 295 -0.73 9.11 6.63
C ALA A 295 -1.57 10.07 5.77
N ASP A 296 -2.58 9.54 5.08
CA ASP A 296 -3.42 10.30 4.14
C ASP A 296 -4.23 11.45 4.76
N TRP A 297 -4.36 11.45 6.09
CA TRP A 297 -5.10 12.45 6.87
C TRP A 297 -4.18 13.53 7.49
N ASP A 298 -2.87 13.40 7.36
CA ASP A 298 -1.87 14.32 7.90
C ASP A 298 -0.81 14.69 6.84
N ILE A 299 -1.25 15.34 5.77
CA ILE A 299 -0.37 15.87 4.72
C ILE A 299 -0.25 17.38 4.88
N GLY A 300 0.86 17.86 5.45
CA GLY A 300 1.07 19.29 5.72
C GLY A 300 2.35 19.90 5.15
N LEU A 301 3.10 19.17 4.32
CA LEU A 301 4.32 19.70 3.69
C LEU A 301 4.04 20.91 2.80
N SER A 302 5.00 21.83 2.76
CA SER A 302 5.02 22.89 1.75
C SER A 302 5.27 22.32 0.36
N LYS A 303 4.86 23.05 -0.70
CA LYS A 303 5.12 22.64 -2.08
C LYS A 303 6.62 22.46 -2.38
N ASP A 304 7.46 23.35 -1.86
CA ASP A 304 8.90 23.26 -2.06
C ASP A 304 9.47 21.99 -1.42
N ALA A 305 9.01 21.67 -0.20
CA ALA A 305 9.41 20.43 0.47
C ALA A 305 8.92 19.17 -0.27
N ILE A 306 7.70 19.17 -0.84
CA ILE A 306 7.21 18.06 -1.68
C ILE A 306 8.15 17.77 -2.85
N GLN A 307 8.73 18.81 -3.47
CA GLN A 307 9.68 18.63 -4.58
C GLN A 307 11.06 18.12 -4.17
N CYS A 308 11.37 18.13 -2.87
CA CYS A 308 12.64 17.68 -2.31
C CYS A 308 12.56 16.23 -1.78
N VAL A 309 11.40 15.59 -1.87
CA VAL A 309 11.19 14.23 -1.37
C VAL A 309 11.24 13.28 -2.56
N ASP A 310 12.07 12.24 -2.45
CA ASP A 310 12.22 11.23 -3.49
C ASP A 310 11.17 10.12 -3.36
N MET A 311 10.77 9.80 -2.12
CA MET A 311 9.86 8.69 -1.81
C MET A 311 8.91 9.04 -0.66
N VAL A 312 7.64 8.65 -0.80
CA VAL A 312 6.61 8.73 0.23
C VAL A 312 5.97 7.38 0.39
N GLU A 313 6.20 6.78 1.55
CA GLU A 313 5.59 5.55 2.00
C GLU A 313 4.20 5.88 2.57
N MET A 314 3.17 5.63 1.77
CA MET A 314 1.79 5.91 2.15
C MET A 314 1.33 4.87 3.17
N MET A 315 1.14 5.28 4.42
CA MET A 315 0.75 4.39 5.53
C MET A 315 -0.74 4.04 5.47
N GLU A 316 -1.16 3.34 4.39
CA GLU A 316 -2.54 2.92 4.13
C GLU A 316 -2.94 1.67 4.94
N TYR A 317 -2.60 1.71 6.23
CA TYR A 317 -2.88 0.70 7.24
C TYR A 317 -3.12 1.33 8.61
N ASP A 318 -3.74 0.59 9.51
CA ASP A 318 -4.30 1.10 10.78
C ASP A 318 -5.41 2.15 10.59
N LEU A 319 -5.96 2.19 9.37
CA LEU A 319 -7.08 3.01 8.93
C LEU A 319 -8.34 2.13 8.85
N PHE A 320 -9.06 2.04 9.97
CA PHE A 320 -10.22 1.16 10.12
C PHE A 320 -11.44 1.69 9.36
N ASP A 321 -11.92 0.91 8.39
CA ASP A 321 -13.19 1.16 7.70
C ASP A 321 -14.42 0.84 8.58
N ASP A 322 -15.62 0.97 8.01
CA ASP A 322 -16.89 0.69 8.69
C ASP A 322 -17.05 -0.79 9.11
N ASN A 323 -16.26 -1.70 8.53
CA ASN A 323 -16.23 -3.13 8.85
C ASN A 323 -15.11 -3.48 9.87
N GLY A 324 -14.31 -2.50 10.29
CA GLY A 324 -13.15 -2.72 11.14
C GLY A 324 -11.91 -3.22 10.38
N ASP A 325 -11.92 -3.20 9.05
CA ASP A 325 -10.79 -3.63 8.23
C ASP A 325 -9.75 -2.49 8.22
N HIS A 326 -8.57 -2.72 8.80
CA HIS A 326 -7.58 -1.65 9.03
C HIS A 326 -6.77 -1.25 7.79
N SER A 327 -6.86 -2.03 6.70
CA SER A 327 -6.12 -1.79 5.46
C SER A 327 -6.86 -2.43 4.27
N SER A 328 -8.07 -1.96 4.03
CA SER A 328 -8.91 -2.43 2.93
C SER A 328 -8.35 -2.00 1.55
N PHE A 329 -8.84 -2.61 0.46
CA PHE A 329 -8.54 -2.14 -0.90
C PHE A 329 -9.05 -0.70 -1.13
N ASP A 330 -10.22 -0.36 -0.57
CA ASP A 330 -10.83 0.96 -0.69
C ASP A 330 -9.99 2.04 0.00
N THR A 331 -9.45 1.71 1.18
CA THR A 331 -8.49 2.56 1.90
C THR A 331 -7.27 2.85 1.02
N ALA A 332 -6.66 1.81 0.43
CA ALA A 332 -5.50 1.97 -0.44
C ALA A 332 -5.79 2.88 -1.66
N GLN A 333 -6.89 2.65 -2.37
CA GLN A 333 -7.28 3.49 -3.52
C GLN A 333 -7.46 4.97 -3.10
N LYS A 334 -8.18 5.21 -2.00
CA LYS A 334 -8.45 6.57 -1.50
C LYS A 334 -7.17 7.27 -1.02
N GLY A 335 -6.25 6.54 -0.40
CA GLY A 335 -4.95 7.03 0.00
C GLY A 335 -4.17 7.57 -1.20
N ILE A 336 -4.01 6.75 -2.26
CA ILE A 336 -3.33 7.15 -3.51
C ILE A 336 -3.93 8.44 -4.06
N GLU A 337 -5.26 8.50 -4.19
CA GLU A 337 -5.95 9.69 -4.70
C GLU A 337 -5.69 10.94 -3.85
N LYS A 338 -5.70 10.82 -2.52
CA LYS A 338 -5.44 11.93 -1.60
C LYS A 338 -4.00 12.45 -1.71
N PHE A 339 -3.01 11.57 -1.84
CA PHE A 339 -1.61 11.99 -2.01
C PHE A 339 -1.39 12.68 -3.36
N ILE A 340 -1.98 12.17 -4.45
CA ILE A 340 -1.94 12.84 -5.75
C ILE A 340 -2.64 14.21 -5.68
N ASP A 341 -3.82 14.29 -5.07
CA ASP A 341 -4.57 15.55 -4.89
C ASP A 341 -3.82 16.56 -3.99
N ALA A 342 -2.99 16.08 -3.07
CA ALA A 342 -2.11 16.91 -2.26
C ALA A 342 -0.93 17.50 -3.05
N GLY A 343 -0.65 16.99 -4.25
CA GLY A 343 0.33 17.53 -5.20
C GLY A 343 1.64 16.75 -5.28
N PHE A 344 1.70 15.53 -4.77
CA PHE A 344 2.82 14.63 -5.01
C PHE A 344 2.79 14.11 -6.47
N ASP A 345 3.96 13.93 -7.06
CA ASP A 345 4.10 13.15 -8.28
C ASP A 345 3.78 11.68 -7.97
N SER A 346 3.01 10.99 -8.80
CA SER A 346 2.68 9.58 -8.56
C SER A 346 3.94 8.72 -8.45
N LYS A 347 5.02 9.07 -9.18
CA LYS A 347 6.29 8.34 -9.18
C LYS A 347 7.02 8.33 -7.84
N VAL A 348 6.76 9.28 -6.95
CA VAL A 348 7.38 9.30 -5.61
C VAL A 348 6.55 8.55 -4.58
N LEU A 349 5.36 8.06 -4.93
CA LEU A 349 4.44 7.42 -3.99
C LEU A 349 4.60 5.90 -4.02
N ASP A 350 4.74 5.32 -2.84
CA ASP A 350 4.79 3.87 -2.63
C ASP A 350 3.63 3.47 -1.71
N LEU A 351 2.78 2.55 -2.18
CA LEU A 351 1.59 2.13 -1.43
C LEU A 351 1.97 1.19 -0.28
N GLY A 352 1.75 1.63 0.96
CA GLY A 352 1.99 0.81 2.15
C GLY A 352 1.00 -0.34 2.31
N ILE A 353 1.54 -1.52 2.57
CA ILE A 353 0.84 -2.78 2.75
C ILE A 353 1.29 -3.40 4.09
N PRO A 354 0.37 -3.64 5.03
CA PRO A 354 0.71 -4.26 6.29
C PRO A 354 0.86 -5.77 6.12
N PHE A 355 1.95 -6.33 6.63
CA PHE A 355 2.15 -7.77 6.76
C PHE A 355 1.71 -8.27 8.14
N TYR A 356 0.80 -7.55 8.79
CA TYR A 356 0.23 -7.89 10.08
C TYR A 356 -1.28 -7.73 10.03
N GLY A 357 -1.96 -8.28 11.02
CA GLY A 357 -3.39 -8.15 11.22
C GLY A 357 -3.76 -7.35 12.46
N ARG A 358 -4.98 -6.80 12.42
CA ARG A 358 -5.56 -6.01 13.51
C ARG A 358 -6.94 -6.55 13.89
N PRO A 359 -7.29 -6.57 15.20
CA PRO A 359 -8.65 -6.84 15.62
C PRO A 359 -9.65 -5.90 14.95
N VAL A 360 -10.74 -6.44 14.42
CA VAL A 360 -11.81 -5.63 13.77
C VAL A 360 -12.50 -4.69 14.77
N ASP A 361 -12.41 -4.99 16.07
CA ASP A 361 -12.92 -4.16 17.16
C ASP A 361 -12.00 -2.98 17.53
N LYS A 362 -10.90 -2.80 16.78
CA LYS A 362 -9.88 -1.75 16.97
C LYS A 362 -9.06 -1.93 18.24
N GLY A 363 -8.94 -3.17 18.72
CA GLY A 363 -8.00 -3.56 19.76
C GLY A 363 -6.56 -3.12 19.47
N LYS A 364 -5.75 -3.02 20.53
CA LYS A 364 -4.37 -2.48 20.46
C LYS A 364 -3.30 -3.53 20.14
N PHE A 365 -3.66 -4.70 19.65
CA PHE A 365 -2.70 -5.76 19.33
C PHE A 365 -2.43 -5.80 17.82
N TRP A 366 -1.20 -6.16 17.45
CA TRP A 366 -0.77 -6.40 16.07
C TRP A 366 -0.35 -7.87 15.97
N TYR A 367 -0.97 -8.62 15.07
CA TYR A 367 -0.69 -10.04 14.87
C TYR A 367 0.18 -10.21 13.63
N ASP A 368 1.31 -10.89 13.73
CA ASP A 368 2.16 -11.14 12.56
C ASP A 368 1.44 -12.07 11.56
N TYR A 369 1.49 -11.76 10.27
CA TYR A 369 0.83 -12.60 9.24
C TYR A 369 1.39 -14.03 9.22
N SER A 370 2.70 -14.18 9.43
CA SER A 370 3.42 -15.45 9.46
C SER A 370 2.87 -16.48 10.45
N ASP A 371 2.27 -16.03 11.56
CA ASP A 371 1.67 -16.92 12.56
C ASP A 371 0.33 -17.53 12.09
N TYR A 372 -0.30 -16.93 11.07
CA TYR A 372 -1.66 -17.26 10.65
C TYR A 372 -1.79 -17.55 9.13
N SER A 373 -0.70 -17.46 8.37
CA SER A 373 -0.67 -17.66 6.91
C SER A 373 -1.33 -18.98 6.47
N ASP A 374 -1.03 -20.08 7.17
CA ASP A 374 -1.59 -21.41 6.89
C ASP A 374 -3.12 -21.48 7.04
N VAL A 375 -3.67 -20.77 8.04
CA VAL A 375 -5.12 -20.74 8.32
C VAL A 375 -5.83 -19.81 7.34
N LEU A 376 -5.21 -18.68 7.02
CA LEU A 376 -5.74 -17.72 6.05
C LEU A 376 -5.71 -18.28 4.62
N GLY A 377 -4.70 -19.10 4.31
CA GLY A 377 -4.37 -19.50 2.95
C GLY A 377 -4.11 -18.28 2.06
N LYS A 378 -4.33 -18.44 0.75
CA LYS A 378 -4.10 -17.35 -0.22
C LYS A 378 -5.19 -16.27 -0.23
N TYR A 379 -6.40 -16.59 0.23
CA TYR A 379 -7.60 -15.82 -0.14
C TYR A 379 -8.36 -15.22 1.04
N SER A 380 -8.15 -15.68 2.28
CA SER A 380 -8.88 -15.15 3.44
C SER A 380 -8.16 -13.95 4.03
N ASN A 381 -8.88 -12.83 4.17
CA ASN A 381 -8.39 -11.63 4.88
C ASN A 381 -8.76 -11.64 6.37
N LYS A 382 -9.46 -12.67 6.88
CA LYS A 382 -9.91 -12.73 8.28
C LYS A 382 -9.74 -14.11 8.87
N THR A 383 -9.41 -14.16 10.15
CA THR A 383 -9.49 -15.36 10.99
C THR A 383 -9.85 -14.98 12.42
N GLU A 384 -10.46 -15.91 13.16
CA GLU A 384 -10.75 -15.73 14.59
C GLU A 384 -9.49 -16.06 15.40
N ILE A 385 -9.10 -15.16 16.30
CA ILE A 385 -7.96 -15.32 17.23
C ILE A 385 -8.42 -14.91 18.63
N ASP A 386 -8.34 -15.84 19.58
CA ASP A 386 -8.76 -15.65 20.97
C ASP A 386 -10.19 -15.06 21.12
N GLY A 387 -11.10 -15.47 20.23
CA GLY A 387 -12.49 -15.02 20.20
C GLY A 387 -12.72 -13.65 19.56
N ASN A 388 -11.71 -13.07 18.91
CA ASN A 388 -11.83 -11.82 18.15
C ASN A 388 -11.57 -12.09 16.66
N ASP A 389 -12.39 -11.50 15.78
CA ASP A 389 -12.07 -11.46 14.36
C ASP A 389 -10.88 -10.52 14.15
N VAL A 390 -9.85 -11.01 13.46
CA VAL A 390 -8.65 -10.25 13.11
C VAL A 390 -8.56 -10.16 11.59
N TYR A 391 -8.42 -8.94 11.08
CA TYR A 391 -8.28 -8.65 9.66
C TYR A 391 -6.81 -8.51 9.27
N PHE A 392 -6.43 -9.16 8.17
CA PHE A 392 -5.11 -9.16 7.54
C PHE A 392 -5.25 -8.73 6.08
N ASN A 393 -4.12 -8.45 5.41
CA ASN A 393 -4.04 -8.54 3.96
C ASN A 393 -3.58 -9.95 3.56
N SER A 394 -4.43 -10.68 2.85
CA SER A 394 -4.07 -11.99 2.30
C SER A 394 -3.17 -11.87 1.07
N PHE A 395 -2.59 -12.98 0.64
CA PHE A 395 -1.83 -13.09 -0.61
C PHE A 395 -2.57 -12.44 -1.79
N GLN A 396 -3.84 -12.78 -2.01
CA GLN A 396 -4.60 -12.23 -3.14
C GLN A 396 -4.89 -10.73 -2.98
N LEU A 397 -5.11 -10.22 -1.76
CA LEU A 397 -5.28 -8.78 -1.55
C LEU A 397 -3.97 -8.00 -1.76
N VAL A 398 -2.83 -8.56 -1.37
CA VAL A 398 -1.52 -7.98 -1.65
C VAL A 398 -1.25 -7.96 -3.16
N TYR A 399 -1.61 -9.03 -3.88
CA TYR A 399 -1.55 -9.07 -5.34
C TYR A 399 -2.40 -7.96 -5.96
N ASP A 400 -3.67 -7.85 -5.53
CA ASP A 400 -4.62 -6.84 -6.03
C ASP A 400 -4.12 -5.41 -5.76
N LYS A 401 -3.55 -5.14 -4.57
CA LYS A 401 -3.00 -3.82 -4.22
C LYS A 401 -1.73 -3.48 -5.00
N THR A 402 -0.91 -4.47 -5.32
CA THR A 402 0.28 -4.26 -6.17
C THR A 402 -0.16 -3.93 -7.59
N ALA A 403 -1.15 -4.63 -8.13
CA ALA A 403 -1.72 -4.32 -9.43
C ALA A 403 -2.44 -2.95 -9.46
N LEU A 404 -3.10 -2.57 -8.35
CA LEU A 404 -3.65 -1.23 -8.15
C LEU A 404 -2.57 -0.13 -8.22
N ALA A 405 -1.41 -0.35 -7.59
CA ALA A 405 -0.30 0.59 -7.63
C ALA A 405 0.22 0.79 -9.07
N ILE A 406 0.33 -0.31 -9.83
CA ILE A 406 0.70 -0.29 -11.26
C ILE A 406 -0.34 0.49 -12.07
N ASP A 407 -1.63 0.22 -11.88
CA ASP A 407 -2.71 0.90 -12.62
C ASP A 407 -2.79 2.40 -12.33
N TYR A 408 -2.52 2.81 -11.09
CA TYR A 408 -2.42 4.23 -10.75
C TYR A 408 -1.11 4.88 -11.22
N ASN A 409 -0.18 4.10 -11.77
CA ASN A 409 1.13 4.54 -12.24
C ASN A 409 1.89 5.28 -11.12
N ILE A 410 1.85 4.69 -9.91
CA ILE A 410 2.63 5.16 -8.75
C ILE A 410 3.98 4.44 -8.69
N GLY A 411 4.91 4.95 -7.89
CA GLY A 411 6.30 4.53 -7.87
C GLY A 411 6.55 3.11 -7.37
N GLY A 412 5.65 2.55 -6.56
CA GLY A 412 5.88 1.24 -5.97
C GLY A 412 4.89 0.81 -4.89
N VAL A 413 5.30 -0.20 -4.13
CA VAL A 413 4.65 -0.64 -2.90
C VAL A 413 5.65 -0.69 -1.76
N MET A 414 5.16 -0.53 -0.55
CA MET A 414 5.95 -0.64 0.68
C MET A 414 5.35 -1.66 1.63
N VAL A 415 6.23 -2.36 2.34
CA VAL A 415 5.88 -3.41 3.29
C VAL A 415 6.22 -2.99 4.72
N PHE A 416 5.20 -3.01 5.59
CA PHE A 416 5.36 -2.90 7.04
C PHE A 416 4.84 -4.19 7.72
N ARG A 417 5.70 -5.10 8.20
CA ARG A 417 7.15 -5.11 8.02
C ARG A 417 7.66 -6.52 7.68
N TYR A 418 8.92 -6.58 7.24
CA TYR A 418 9.56 -7.80 6.71
C TYR A 418 9.37 -9.05 7.56
N ALA A 419 9.62 -8.96 8.87
CA ALA A 419 9.60 -10.11 9.78
C ALA A 419 8.20 -10.72 9.97
N CYS A 420 7.14 -9.98 9.60
CA CYS A 420 5.77 -10.46 9.71
C CYS A 420 5.37 -11.35 8.52
N ASP A 421 6.18 -11.44 7.45
CA ASP A 421 5.90 -12.34 6.32
C ASP A 421 6.13 -13.81 6.67
N ASP A 422 5.45 -14.72 5.96
CA ASP A 422 5.78 -16.14 6.00
C ASP A 422 7.03 -16.44 5.15
N LEU A 423 8.18 -16.08 5.72
CA LEU A 423 9.48 -16.21 5.07
C LEU A 423 9.88 -17.67 4.78
N ASN A 424 9.25 -18.64 5.44
CA ASN A 424 9.60 -20.06 5.32
C ASN A 424 8.72 -20.82 4.32
N HIS A 425 7.49 -20.35 4.05
CA HIS A 425 6.61 -20.91 3.03
C HIS A 425 6.42 -19.94 1.87
N LYS A 426 7.33 -20.01 0.89
CA LYS A 426 7.35 -19.11 -0.28
C LYS A 426 6.00 -19.01 -1.02
N ASP A 427 5.19 -20.07 -1.03
CA ASP A 427 3.88 -20.10 -1.70
C ASP A 427 2.80 -19.27 -0.98
N LEU A 428 3.00 -18.91 0.28
CA LEU A 428 2.13 -18.05 1.09
C LEU A 428 2.78 -16.70 1.44
N SER A 429 4.08 -16.55 1.21
CA SER A 429 4.78 -15.26 1.36
C SER A 429 4.08 -14.15 0.58
N LEU A 430 3.84 -13.04 1.26
CA LEU A 430 3.26 -11.83 0.68
C LEU A 430 4.26 -11.12 -0.25
N PHE A 431 5.58 -11.27 -0.05
CA PHE A 431 6.57 -10.86 -1.07
C PHE A 431 6.43 -11.65 -2.37
N THR A 432 6.06 -12.93 -2.31
CA THR A 432 5.75 -13.71 -3.51
C THR A 432 4.49 -13.17 -4.21
N ALA A 433 3.48 -12.70 -3.47
CA ALA A 433 2.29 -12.07 -4.06
C ALA A 433 2.63 -10.79 -4.82
N ILE A 434 3.47 -9.92 -4.24
CA ILE A 434 3.98 -8.70 -4.90
C ILE A 434 4.75 -9.08 -6.17
N SER A 435 5.70 -10.02 -6.05
CA SER A 435 6.52 -10.49 -7.18
C SER A 435 5.68 -11.05 -8.32
N GLN A 436 4.66 -11.86 -8.02
CA GLN A 436 3.77 -12.42 -9.03
C GLN A 436 2.96 -11.32 -9.73
N SER A 437 2.38 -10.39 -8.97
CA SER A 437 1.61 -9.27 -9.54
C SER A 437 2.45 -8.42 -10.50
N ILE A 438 3.70 -8.09 -10.13
CA ILE A 438 4.63 -7.36 -11.00
C ILE A 438 4.96 -8.17 -12.27
N ASN A 439 5.35 -9.43 -12.12
CA ASN A 439 5.75 -10.27 -13.25
C ASN A 439 4.58 -10.53 -14.22
N ASP A 440 3.38 -10.72 -13.70
CA ASP A 440 2.17 -10.96 -14.48
C ASP A 440 1.72 -9.72 -15.26
N ARG A 441 2.15 -8.52 -14.85
CA ARG A 441 1.92 -7.24 -15.56
C ARG A 441 2.99 -6.93 -16.63
N ASN A 442 4.15 -7.58 -16.57
CA ASN A 442 5.26 -7.38 -17.52
C ASN A 442 5.20 -8.29 -18.77
N ASN A 443 4.18 -9.16 -18.90
CA ASN A 443 4.16 -10.27 -19.86
C ASN A 443 3.04 -10.21 -20.89
#